data_AF-A0A1I3Q1Y0-F1
#
_entry.id   AF-A0A1I3Q1Y0-F1
#
_cell.length_a   1.000
_cell.length_b   1.000
_cell.length_c   1.000
_cell.angle_alpha   90.00
_cell.angle_beta   90.00
_cell.angle_gamma   90.00
#
_symmetry.space_group_name_H-M   'P 1'
#
loop_
_entity.id
_entity.type
_entity.pdbx_description
1 polymer ?
#
loop_
_entity_poly.entity_id
_entity_poly.type
_entity_poly.pdbx_seq_one_letter_code
_entity_poly.pdbx_strand_id
1 'polypeptide(L)' 'MSGFQAKLERFENLAAECELIASRSEGSNRELYQRAGQHYRELADDVRALIASFDLAA' A
#
# COMPACT_ATOMS: atom_id res chain seq x y z
N MET A 1 -2.98 18.22 -2.16
CA MET A 1 -2.19 17.22 -2.90
C MET A 1 -1.07 16.59 -2.06
N SER A 2 -0.20 17.36 -1.41
CA SER A 2 0.91 16.81 -0.58
C SER A 2 0.49 15.80 0.49
N GLY A 3 -0.66 16.00 1.15
CA GLY A 3 -1.18 15.05 2.13
C GLY A 3 -1.61 13.70 1.54
N PHE A 4 -2.08 13.67 0.29
CA PHE A 4 -2.41 12.41 -0.40
C PHE A 4 -1.14 11.71 -0.88
N GLN A 5 -0.14 12.46 -1.36
CA GLN A 5 1.17 11.90 -1.71
C GLN A 5 1.87 11.27 -0.50
N ALA A 6 1.88 11.93 0.66
CA ALA A 6 2.42 11.36 1.89
C ALA A 6 1.66 10.10 2.35
N LYS A 7 0.34 10.05 2.12
CA LYS A 7 -0.47 8.86 2.42
C LYS A 7 -0.18 7.71 1.45
N LEU A 8 -0.01 8.00 0.17
CA LEU A 8 0.40 7.03 -0.85
C LEU A 8 1.74 6.39 -0.48
N GLU A 9 2.76 7.21 -0.22
CA GLU A 9 4.09 6.75 0.18
C GLU A 9 4.02 5.86 1.44
N ARG A 10 3.20 6.24 2.42
CA ARG A 10 3.01 5.44 3.64
C ARG A 10 2.42 4.07 3.34
N PHE A 11 1.44 3.96 2.45
CA PHE A 11 0.84 2.67 2.10
C PHE A 11 1.82 1.81 1.28
N GLU A 12 2.57 2.40 0.36
CA GLU A 12 3.60 1.70 -0.40
C GLU A 12 4.70 1.14 0.52
N ASN A 13 5.14 1.91 1.52
CA ASN A 13 6.11 1.46 2.52
C ASN A 13 5.57 0.32 3.39
N LEU A 14 4.31 0.40 3.85
CA LEU A 14 3.68 -0.66 4.64
C LEU A 14 3.50 -1.95 3.84
N ALA A 15 3.17 -1.85 2.55
CA ALA A 15 3.09 -3.00 1.66
C ALA A 15 4.46 -3.68 1.51
N ALA A 16 5.53 -2.91 1.29
CA ALA A 16 6.89 -3.42 1.18
C ALA A 16 7.39 -4.06 2.48
N GLU A 17 7.07 -3.47 3.63
CA GLU A 17 7.38 -4.04 4.94
C GLU A 17 6.67 -5.38 5.15
N CYS A 18 5.39 -5.47 4.80
CA CYS A 18 4.63 -6.72 4.85
C CYS A 18 5.24 -7.82 3.96
N GLU A 19 5.69 -7.48 2.75
CA GLU A 19 6.39 -8.43 1.87
C GLU A 19 7.71 -8.91 2.47
N LEU A 20 8.49 -8.01 3.06
CA LEU A 20 9.73 -8.35 3.74
C LEU A 20 9.48 -9.31 4.91
N ILE A 21 8.48 -9.02 5.75
CA ILE A 21 8.13 -9.89 6.87
C ILE A 21 7.62 -11.24 6.37
N ALA A 22 6.76 -11.26 5.35
CA ALA A 22 6.26 -12.49 4.74
C ALA A 22 7.40 -13.37 4.20
N SER A 23 8.40 -12.78 3.57
CA SER A 23 9.58 -13.51 3.04
C SER A 23 10.41 -14.19 4.14
N ARG A 24 10.32 -13.71 5.38
CA ARG A 24 11.02 -14.23 6.55
C ARG A 24 10.14 -15.09 7.46
N SER A 25 8.86 -15.24 7.10
CA SER A 25 7.86 -15.96 7.88
C SER A 25 7.51 -17.30 7.24
N GLU A 26 7.03 -18.23 8.07
CA GLU A 26 6.54 -19.54 7.63
C GLU A 26 5.07 -19.75 8.01
N GLY A 27 4.43 -20.71 7.34
CA GLY A 27 3.05 -21.12 7.62
C GLY A 27 2.06 -19.96 7.56
N SER A 28 1.12 -19.96 8.50
CA SER A 28 0.02 -18.98 8.56
C SER A 28 0.47 -17.53 8.71
N ASN A 29 1.65 -17.28 9.29
CA ASN A 29 2.18 -15.93 9.42
C ASN A 29 2.58 -15.36 8.04
N ARG A 30 3.18 -16.19 7.18
CA ARG A 30 3.52 -15.78 5.81
C ARG A 30 2.28 -15.33 5.05
N GLU A 31 1.22 -16.14 5.09
CA GLU A 31 -0.04 -15.83 4.42
C GLU A 31 -0.72 -14.58 5.00
N LEU A 32 -0.66 -14.40 6.32
CA LEU A 32 -1.19 -13.22 7.00
C LEU A 32 -0.51 -11.94 6.51
N TYR A 33 0.83 -11.91 6.48
CA TYR A 33 1.56 -10.73 6.01
C TYR A 33 1.42 -10.50 4.51
N GLN A 34 1.28 -11.55 3.69
CA GLN A 34 0.96 -11.40 2.27
C GLN A 34 -0.40 -10.72 2.05
N ARG A 35 -1.42 -11.12 2.81
CA ARG A 35 -2.74 -10.50 2.76
C ARG A 35 -2.72 -9.05 3.25
N ALA A 36 -2.01 -8.78 4.35
CA ALA A 36 -1.85 -7.41 4.84
C ALA A 36 -1.16 -6.51 3.81
N GLY A 37 -0.08 -6.99 3.18
CA GLY A 37 0.62 -6.26 2.12
C GLY A 37 -0.27 -6.00 0.90
N GLN A 38 -1.14 -6.95 0.54
CA GLN A 38 -2.12 -6.77 -0.52
C GLN A 38 -3.13 -5.66 -0.20
N HIS A 39 -3.65 -5.61 1.03
CA HIS A 39 -4.57 -4.53 1.43
C HIS A 39 -3.90 -3.14 1.40
N TYR A 40 -2.61 -3.04 1.75
CA TYR A 40 -1.89 -1.77 1.62
C TYR A 40 -1.68 -1.36 0.16
N ARG A 41 -1.49 -2.31 -0.76
CA ARG A 41 -1.46 -2.00 -2.21
C ARG A 41 -2.80 -1.50 -2.72
N GLU A 42 -3.89 -2.15 -2.33
CA GLU A 42 -5.26 -1.71 -2.69
C GLU A 42 -5.50 -0.27 -2.22
N LEU A 43 -5.12 0.05 -0.98
CA LEU A 43 -5.21 1.42 -0.46
C LEU A 43 -4.30 2.42 -1.20
N ALA A 44 -3.10 2.00 -1.61
CA ALA A 44 -2.22 2.83 -2.43
C ALA A 44 -2.83 3.12 -3.81
N ASP A 45 -3.43 2.11 -4.44
CA ASP A 45 -4.10 2.24 -5.74
C ASP A 45 -5.30 3.19 -5.65
N ASP A 46 -6.11 3.10 -4.58
CA ASP A 46 -7.22 4.02 -4.33
C ASP A 46 -6.73 5.48 -4.19
N VAL A 47 -5.64 5.70 -3.45
CA VAL A 47 -5.06 7.05 -3.29
C VAL A 47 -4.48 7.56 -4.62
N ARG A 48 -3.86 6.68 -5.42
CA ARG A 48 -3.33 7.05 -6.75
C ARG A 48 -4.47 7.45 -7.68
N ALA A 49 -5.58 6.72 -7.69
CA ALA A 49 -6.77 7.05 -8.45
C ALA A 49 -7.37 8.40 -8.00
N LEU A 50 -7.40 8.65 -6.69
CA LEU A 50 -7.88 9.92 -6.13
C LEU A 50 -7.00 11.11 -6.54
N ILE A 51 -5.66 10.97 -6.47
CA ILE A 51 -4.72 12.01 -6.93
C ILE A 51 -4.95 12.30 -8.42
N ALA A 52 -5.01 11.26 -9.26
CA ALA A 52 -5.25 11.40 -10.69
C ALA A 52 -6.59 12.11 -10.99
N SER A 53 -7.63 11.87 -10.19
CA SER A 53 -8.92 12.54 -10.37
C SER A 53 -8.85 14.04 -10.10
N PHE A 54 -7.96 14.51 -9.21
CA PHE A 54 -7.74 15.94 -8.99
C PHE A 54 -6.91 16.56 -10.10
N ASP A 55 -5.90 15.85 -10.62
CA ASP A 55 -5.07 16.34 -11.72
C ASP A 55 -5.88 16.54 -13.02
N LEU A 56 -6.89 15.68 -13.26
CA LEU A 56 -7.81 15.83 -14.40
C LEU A 56 -8.79 16.99 -14.26
N ALA A 57 -8.99 17.52 -13.04
CA ALA A 57 -9.92 18.60 -12.75
C ALA A 57 -9.26 19.98 -12.63
N ALA A 58 -7.92 20.04 -12.74
CA ALA A 58 -7.09 21.25 -12.68
C ALA A 58 -6.74 21.79 -14.08
#